data_AF-A0AA51RSC3-F1
#
_entry.id   AF-A0AA51RSC3-F1
#
_cell.length_a   1.000
_cell.length_b   1.000
_cell.length_c   1.000
_cell.angle_alpha   90.00
_cell.angle_beta   90.00
_cell.angle_gamma   90.00
#
_symmetry.space_group_name_H-M   'P 1'
#
loop_
_entity.id
_entity.type
_entity.pdbx_description
1 polymer ?
#
loop_
_entity_poly.entity_id
_entity_poly.type
_entity_poly.pdbx_seq_one_letter_code
_entity_poly.pdbx_strand_id
1 'polypeptide(L)' 'MQIDGLSAALGGFQNAVSRAGEAAQDIASSSVRKEGTQDLVKPLVELKVAERDAEANAKVIETENKVLGSIIDIEV' A
#
# COMPACT_ATOMS: atom_id res chain seq x y z
N MET A 1 21.49 6.74 -10.51
CA MET A 1 20.94 6.10 -9.29
C MET A 1 19.73 6.84 -8.69
N GLN A 2 19.15 7.86 -9.36
CA GLN A 2 17.95 8.60 -8.87
C GLN A 2 16.66 8.30 -9.65
N ILE A 3 16.74 7.53 -10.74
CA ILE A 3 15.59 7.26 -11.64
C ILE A 3 15.04 5.83 -11.46
N ASP A 4 15.80 4.94 -10.82
CA ASP A 4 15.46 3.53 -10.65
C ASP A 4 14.36 3.29 -9.60
N GLY A 5 14.24 4.18 -8.61
CA GLY A 5 13.26 4.06 -7.51
C GLY A 5 11.81 4.31 -7.93
N LEU A 6 11.55 5.29 -8.81
CA LEU A 6 10.20 5.61 -9.27
C LEU A 6 9.64 4.52 -10.20
N SER A 7 10.47 3.98 -11.09
CA SER A 7 10.07 2.87 -11.95
C SER A 7 9.80 1.59 -11.15
N ALA A 8 10.66 1.30 -10.16
CA ALA A 8 10.44 0.21 -9.21
C ALA A 8 9.17 0.41 -8.37
N ALA A 9 8.87 1.65 -7.97
CA ALA A 9 7.67 1.99 -7.23
C ALA A 9 6.40 1.81 -8.08
N LEU A 10 6.40 2.27 -9.34
CA LEU A 10 5.28 2.07 -10.26
C LEU A 10 5.05 0.60 -10.59
N GLY A 11 6.13 -0.16 -10.83
CA GLY A 11 6.07 -1.60 -11.02
C GLY A 11 5.57 -2.34 -9.77
N GLY A 12 6.01 -1.92 -8.58
CA GLY A 12 5.54 -2.45 -7.31
C GLY A 12 4.06 -2.14 -7.06
N PHE A 13 3.63 -0.91 -7.35
CA PHE A 13 2.25 -0.47 -7.21
C PHE A 13 1.31 -1.24 -8.14
N GLN A 14 1.67 -1.41 -9.41
CA GLN A 14 0.87 -2.17 -10.37
C GLN A 14 0.70 -3.64 -9.93
N ASN A 15 1.77 -4.25 -9.43
CA ASN A 15 1.73 -5.60 -8.88
C ASN A 15 0.94 -5.69 -7.56
N ALA A 16 0.95 -4.64 -6.74
CA ALA A 16 0.17 -4.57 -5.51
C ALA A 16 -1.33 -4.46 -5.82
N VAL A 17 -1.72 -3.62 -6.79
CA VAL A 17 -3.12 -3.47 -7.22
C VAL A 17 -3.66 -4.78 -7.80
N SER A 18 -2.87 -5.51 -8.60
CA SER A 18 -3.28 -6.81 -9.13
C SER A 18 -3.53 -7.83 -8.02
N ARG A 19 -2.58 -7.94 -7.07
CA ARG A 19 -2.70 -8.85 -5.92
C ARG A 19 -3.86 -8.47 -4.98
N ALA A 20 -4.11 -7.18 -4.79
CA ALA A 20 -5.24 -6.70 -4.01
C ALA A 20 -6.58 -7.04 -4.68
N GLY A 21 -6.66 -6.98 -6.01
CA GLY A 21 -7.84 -7.39 -6.78
C GLY A 21 -8.15 -8.88 -6.63
N GLU A 22 -7.13 -9.73 -6.75
CA GLU A 22 -7.25 -11.18 -6.54
C GLU A 22 -7.68 -11.50 -5.10
N ALA A 23 -7.02 -10.92 -4.10
CA ALA A 23 -7.37 -11.11 -2.70
C ALA A 23 -8.78 -10.63 -2.37
N ALA A 24 -9.22 -9.50 -2.93
CA ALA A 24 -10.59 -9.01 -2.76
C ALA A 24 -11.62 -9.97 -3.39
N GLN A 25 -11.28 -10.60 -4.51
CA GLN A 25 -12.13 -11.58 -5.16
C GLN A 25 -12.20 -12.90 -4.37
N ASP A 26 -11.08 -13.34 -3.79
CA ASP A 26 -11.03 -14.47 -2.88
C ASP A 26 -11.82 -14.22 -1.60
N ILE A 27 -11.68 -13.04 -0.98
CA ILE A 27 -12.48 -12.65 0.19
C ILE A 27 -13.97 -12.58 -0.17
N ALA A 28 -14.34 -12.03 -1.32
CA ALA A 28 -15.72 -12.02 -1.78
C ALA A 28 -16.25 -13.45 -1.97
N SER A 29 -15.48 -14.33 -2.60
CA SER A 29 -15.87 -15.73 -2.82
C SER A 29 -15.92 -16.56 -1.53
N SER A 30 -15.04 -16.27 -0.57
CA SER A 30 -15.01 -16.85 0.78
C SER A 30 -16.16 -16.30 1.64
N SER A 31 -16.51 -15.01 1.53
CA SER A 31 -17.68 -14.46 2.22
C SER A 31 -19.01 -15.08 1.74
N VAL A 32 -19.05 -15.58 0.50
CA VAL A 32 -20.17 -16.37 -0.04
C VAL A 32 -20.14 -17.83 0.48
N ARG A 33 -18.97 -18.37 0.80
CA ARG A 33 -18.78 -19.70 1.41
C ARG A 33 -18.54 -19.55 2.91
N LYS A 34 -19.61 -19.53 3.73
CA LYS A 34 -19.54 -19.54 5.21
C LYS A 34 -18.63 -20.67 5.74
N GLU A 35 -17.34 -20.42 5.80
CA GLU A 35 -16.30 -21.23 6.45
C GLU A 35 -15.70 -20.39 7.59
N GLY A 36 -15.37 -21.06 8.69
CA GLY A 36 -15.39 -20.49 10.04
C GLY A 36 -14.50 -19.26 10.29
N THR A 37 -14.82 -18.55 11.37
CA THR A 37 -14.18 -17.33 11.89
C THR A 37 -12.64 -17.34 11.91
N GLN A 38 -12.00 -18.52 11.92
CA GLN A 38 -10.55 -18.69 11.88
C GLN A 38 -9.94 -18.31 10.52
N ASP A 39 -10.70 -18.41 9.44
CA ASP A 39 -10.29 -18.04 8.07
C ASP A 39 -10.40 -16.53 7.81
N LEU A 40 -11.17 -15.79 8.62
CA LEU A 40 -11.25 -14.32 8.57
C LEU A 40 -10.15 -13.60 9.36
N VAL A 41 -9.54 -14.26 10.35
CA VAL A 41 -8.50 -13.62 11.18
C VAL A 41 -7.24 -13.32 10.36
N LYS A 42 -6.82 -14.24 9.49
CA LYS A 42 -5.68 -14.05 8.59
C LYS A 42 -5.84 -12.84 7.65
N PRO A 43 -6.93 -12.74 6.86
CA PRO A 43 -7.12 -11.60 5.96
C PRO A 43 -7.33 -10.28 6.71
N LEU A 44 -7.90 -10.29 7.93
CA LEU A 44 -7.97 -9.08 8.76
C LEU A 44 -6.60 -8.61 9.25
N VAL A 45 -5.70 -9.54 9.61
CA VAL A 45 -4.33 -9.20 9.99
C VAL A 45 -3.55 -8.69 8.77
N GLU A 46 -3.68 -9.34 7.61
CA GLU A 46 -3.07 -8.87 6.36
C GLU A 46 -3.58 -7.48 5.97
N LEU A 47 -4.87 -7.20 6.13
CA LEU A 47 -5.44 -5.87 5.91
C LEU A 47 -4.81 -4.82 6.84
N LYS A 48 -4.62 -5.15 8.12
CA LYS A 48 -3.98 -4.23 9.08
C LYS A 48 -2.50 -3.99 8.80
N VAL A 49 -1.78 -5.00 8.29
CA VAL A 49 -0.40 -4.84 7.83
C VAL A 49 -0.35 -3.91 6.62
N ALA A 50 -1.23 -4.13 5.64
CA ALA A 50 -1.33 -3.29 4.45
C ALA A 50 -1.69 -1.83 4.80
N GLU A 51 -2.58 -1.60 5.77
CA GLU A 51 -2.90 -0.26 6.28
C GLU A 51 -1.68 0.43 6.87
N ARG A 52 -0.87 -0.28 7.67
CA ARG A 52 0.37 0.27 8.24
C ARG A 52 1.43 0.55 7.20
N ASP A 53 1.56 -0.31 6.19
CA ASP A 53 2.47 -0.07 5.07
C ASP A 53 2.03 1.16 4.27
N ALA A 54 0.73 1.35 4.04
CA ALA A 54 0.20 2.53 3.38
C ALA A 54 0.46 3.81 4.20
N GLU A 55 0.24 3.79 5.52
CA GLU A 55 0.56 4.91 6.41
C GLU A 55 2.05 5.26 6.40
N ALA A 56 2.92 4.25 6.44
CA ALA A 56 4.36 4.44 6.39
C ALA A 56 4.80 5.10 5.07
N ASN A 57 4.25 4.63 3.94
CA ASN A 57 4.51 5.22 2.63
C ASN A 57 3.95 6.65 2.53
N ALA A 58 2.73 6.89 3.04
CA ALA A 58 2.16 8.23 3.11
C ALA A 58 3.05 9.18 3.93
N LYS A 59 3.67 8.69 5.01
CA LYS A 59 4.60 9.47 5.83
C LYS A 59 5.89 9.83 5.10
N VAL A 60 6.42 8.92 4.29
CA VAL A 60 7.58 9.19 3.42
C VAL A 60 7.22 10.28 2.42
N ILE A 61 6.08 10.16 1.73
CA ILE A 61 5.61 11.17 0.76
C ILE A 61 5.39 12.53 1.43
N GLU A 62 4.78 12.57 2.62
CA GLU A 62 4.58 13.81 3.38
C GLU A 62 5.93 14.46 3.74
N THR A 63 6.90 13.65 4.14
CA THR A 63 8.25 14.12 4.50
C THR A 63 9.00 14.62 3.27
N GLU A 64 8.91 13.92 2.14
CA GLU A 64 9.47 14.36 0.87
C GLU A 64 8.82 15.66 0.39
N ASN A 65 7.49 15.80 0.50
CA ASN A 65 6.80 17.05 0.17
C ASN A 65 7.22 18.21 1.09
N LYS A 66 7.46 17.94 2.38
CA LYS A 66 7.98 18.94 3.32
C LYS A 66 9.43 19.33 3.01
N VAL A 67 10.28 18.38 2.63
CA VAL A 67 11.67 18.66 2.22
C VAL A 67 11.67 19.44 0.90
N LEU A 68 10.87 19.02 -0.08
CA LEU A 68 10.73 19.72 -1.35
C LEU A 68 10.17 21.14 -1.15
N GLY A 69 9.13 21.28 -0.32
CA GLY A 69 8.58 22.56 0.10
C GLY A 69 9.62 23.44 0.79
N SER A 70 10.46 22.87 1.67
CA SER A 70 11.54 23.62 2.31
C SER A 70 12.63 24.04 1.33
N ILE A 71 12.94 23.25 0.29
CA ILE A 71 13.92 23.64 -0.74
C ILE A 71 13.37 24.79 -1.59
N ILE A 72 12.08 24.75 -1.96
CA ILE A 72 11.42 25.83 -2.70
C ILE A 72 11.36 27.12 -1.85
N ASP A 73 11.13 27.01 -0.54
CA ASP A 73 11.04 28.14 0.39
C ASP A 73 12.42 28.76 0.74
N ILE A 74 13.53 28.09 0.37
CA ILE A 74 14.89 28.63 0.52
C ILE A 74 15.33 29.42 -0.74
N GLU A 75 14.66 29.22 -1.89
CA GLU A 75 14.95 29.95 -3.14
C GLU A 75 14.18 31.28 -3.30
N VAL A 76 13.46 31.75 -2.26
CA VAL A 76 12.78 33.07 -2.25
C VAL A 76 13.59 34.18 -1.57
#